data_AF-Q7QG91-F1
#
_entry.id   AF-Q7QG91-F1
#
_cell.length_a   1.000
_cell.length_b   1.000
_cell.length_c   1.000
_cell.angle_alpha   90.00
_cell.angle_beta   90.00
_cell.angle_gamma   90.00
#
_symmetry.space_group_name_H-M   'P 1'
#
loop_
_entity.id
_entity.type
_entity.pdbx_description
1 polymer ?
#
loop_
_entity_poly.entity_id
_entity_poly.type
_entity_poly.pdbx_seq_one_letter_code
_entity_poly.pdbx_strand_id
1 'polypeptide(L)'
;QEIAPNRPADSVFLTHELFPEQDGAWAITPILGHIRAAMLKSTHRTARWLIVCEEQSHVNVSLLAHHLATEDYREKLFLGYPLYDREATIIHHFAFFKNPTSFLYPYLRAGIALTVPLVDHLVQLLSDTGTLRPPLSDFFIDAAHEFALLVWQHGDGVPLQPRRYLCAKALPSCAIHGVASQDHGTSGTGRDLPDRHDDSTGCVSISVTLTKTSYSMNVFVLTFKHKRFLMQTDDPTEVDQIMFAVKTCSKYHKDRVPALKQTWTRYVQHLRYFSDVDDPTIPTIATSVPNSSAGHCAKTLEILQLIGDELRYNGSLQAIRWVMLVDDDTILSTSALARFLSCYDPGRDLYLGERYGYRLLGADGGGYNYVTGGGGIVLSVAILDALQRTCECPSASSPDDMILAACLQRLGIRPIHSPLFHQARPSDYAPELLDRRGTVSFHKHWQIDPQQVYNRWFRQQDEHYFARQS
;
A
#
# COMPACT_ATOMS: atom_id res chain seq x y z
N GLN A 1 -18.36 -17.91 -27.80
CA GLN A 1 -19.30 -17.14 -26.97
C GLN A 1 -18.54 -16.82 -25.69
N GLU A 2 -17.98 -15.61 -25.63
CA GLU A 2 -17.30 -15.09 -24.44
C GLU A 2 -18.30 -15.06 -23.27
N ILE A 3 -17.91 -15.67 -22.15
CA ILE A 3 -18.68 -15.61 -20.91
C ILE A 3 -18.46 -14.22 -20.33
N ALA A 4 -19.49 -13.37 -20.39
CA ALA A 4 -19.46 -12.04 -19.80
C ALA A 4 -19.05 -12.12 -18.32
N PRO A 5 -18.19 -11.22 -17.83
CA PRO A 5 -17.86 -11.17 -16.41
C PRO A 5 -19.15 -10.90 -15.63
N ASN A 6 -19.46 -11.77 -14.67
CA ASN A 6 -20.55 -11.59 -13.72
C ASN A 6 -20.57 -10.13 -13.24
N ARG A 7 -21.64 -9.38 -13.55
CA ARG A 7 -21.88 -8.08 -12.91
C ARG A 7 -21.78 -8.29 -11.39
N PRO A 8 -21.05 -7.44 -10.65
CA PRO A 8 -21.13 -7.45 -9.20
C PRO A 8 -22.61 -7.41 -8.81
N ALA A 9 -23.00 -8.12 -7.74
CA ALA A 9 -24.35 -7.98 -7.21
C ALA A 9 -24.69 -6.49 -7.03
N ASP A 10 -25.95 -6.07 -7.21
CA ASP A 10 -26.42 -4.67 -7.22
C ASP A 10 -26.08 -3.84 -5.96
N SER A 11 -25.34 -4.41 -5.00
CA SER A 11 -24.95 -3.86 -3.70
C SER A 11 -23.42 -3.77 -3.50
N VAL A 12 -22.59 -4.13 -4.49
CA VAL A 12 -21.12 -4.07 -4.39
C VAL A 12 -20.54 -3.02 -5.33
N PHE A 13 -19.71 -2.15 -4.76
CA PHE A 13 -19.15 -0.99 -5.45
C PHE A 13 -17.64 -0.87 -5.25
N LEU A 14 -16.98 -0.41 -6.30
CA LEU A 14 -15.54 -0.20 -6.33
C LEU A 14 -15.27 1.30 -6.17
N THR A 15 -14.40 1.69 -5.24
CA THR A 15 -14.14 3.12 -4.97
C THR A 15 -13.61 3.85 -6.20
N HIS A 16 -12.73 3.25 -7.01
CA HIS A 16 -12.21 3.86 -8.23
C HIS A 16 -13.26 4.02 -9.35
N GLU A 17 -14.35 3.24 -9.32
CA GLU A 17 -15.45 3.37 -10.29
C GLU A 17 -16.45 4.43 -9.85
N LEU A 18 -16.73 4.49 -8.54
CA LEU A 18 -17.65 5.48 -7.97
C LEU A 18 -17.03 6.86 -7.85
N PHE A 19 -15.73 6.94 -7.56
CA PHE A 19 -15.02 8.16 -7.20
C PHE A 19 -13.69 8.30 -7.97
N PRO A 20 -13.70 8.22 -9.32
CA PRO A 20 -12.47 8.19 -10.13
C PRO A 20 -11.61 9.45 -10.02
N GLU A 21 -12.22 10.60 -9.70
CA GLU A 21 -11.56 11.90 -9.63
C GLU A 21 -11.17 12.30 -8.20
N GLN A 22 -11.37 11.42 -7.21
CA GLN A 22 -11.15 11.74 -5.79
C GLN A 22 -9.80 11.19 -5.33
N ASP A 23 -8.82 12.07 -5.14
CA ASP A 23 -7.48 11.68 -4.65
C ASP A 23 -7.55 10.95 -3.31
N GLY A 24 -8.47 11.33 -2.43
CA GLY A 24 -8.66 10.66 -1.15
C GLY A 24 -9.48 9.38 -1.19
N ALA A 25 -9.85 8.83 -2.36
CA ALA A 25 -10.75 7.67 -2.46
C ALA A 25 -10.24 6.36 -1.86
N TRP A 26 -9.02 6.33 -1.33
CA TRP A 26 -8.46 5.21 -0.60
C TRP A 26 -8.51 5.38 0.92
N ALA A 27 -8.50 6.62 1.41
CA ALA A 27 -8.70 6.95 2.80
C ALA A 27 -10.21 7.08 3.02
N ILE A 28 -10.80 6.22 3.86
CA ILE A 28 -12.27 6.16 4.08
C ILE A 28 -12.83 7.56 4.36
N THR A 29 -12.14 8.31 5.22
CA THR A 29 -12.54 9.62 5.74
C THR A 29 -12.82 10.66 4.65
N PRO A 30 -11.89 11.01 3.74
CA PRO A 30 -12.15 11.96 2.64
C PRO A 30 -13.39 11.71 1.77
N ILE A 31 -13.81 10.45 1.62
CA ILE A 31 -14.94 10.11 0.74
C ILE A 31 -16.24 9.78 1.48
N LEU A 32 -16.32 9.93 2.81
CA LEU A 32 -17.54 9.61 3.56
C LEU A 32 -18.79 10.36 3.05
N GLY A 33 -18.67 11.64 2.74
CA GLY A 33 -19.78 12.42 2.17
C GLY A 33 -20.24 11.88 0.81
N HIS A 34 -19.29 11.50 -0.05
CA HIS A 34 -19.56 10.90 -1.36
C HIS A 34 -20.19 9.51 -1.23
N ILE A 35 -19.70 8.67 -0.31
CA ILE A 35 -20.28 7.37 0.02
C ILE A 35 -21.73 7.55 0.46
N ARG A 36 -21.99 8.50 1.38
CA ARG A 36 -23.34 8.72 1.88
C ARG A 36 -24.29 9.21 0.79
N ALA A 37 -23.85 10.14 -0.06
CA ALA A 37 -24.62 10.58 -1.22
C ALA A 37 -24.95 9.41 -2.17
N ALA A 38 -24.01 8.47 -2.38
CA ALA A 38 -24.26 7.27 -3.17
C ALA A 38 -25.30 6.32 -2.52
N MET A 39 -25.26 6.14 -1.20
CA MET A 39 -26.24 5.33 -0.46
C MET A 39 -27.66 5.92 -0.47
N LEU A 40 -27.80 7.24 -0.64
CA LEU A 40 -29.10 7.93 -0.70
C LEU A 40 -29.84 7.78 -2.05
N LYS A 41 -29.14 7.30 -3.10
CA LYS A 41 -29.74 7.02 -4.41
C LYS A 41 -30.85 5.97 -4.29
N SER A 42 -31.87 6.06 -5.14
CA SER A 42 -33.09 5.22 -5.06
C SER A 42 -32.81 3.72 -5.07
N THR A 43 -31.73 3.30 -5.72
CA THR A 43 -31.26 1.91 -5.80
C THR A 43 -30.76 1.35 -4.47
N HIS A 44 -30.38 2.20 -3.50
CA HIS A 44 -29.73 1.79 -2.24
C HIS A 44 -30.36 2.38 -0.98
N ARG A 45 -31.47 3.12 -1.12
CA ARG A 45 -32.12 3.80 0.00
C ARG A 45 -32.55 2.87 1.15
N THR A 46 -32.68 1.57 0.89
CA THR A 46 -33.00 0.55 1.91
C THR A 46 -31.79 0.08 2.71
N ALA A 47 -30.56 0.40 2.26
CA ALA A 47 -29.34 0.01 2.95
C ALA A 47 -29.32 0.56 4.39
N ARG A 48 -28.99 -0.33 5.33
CA ARG A 48 -28.83 -0.03 6.77
C ARG A 48 -27.38 -0.13 7.22
N TRP A 49 -26.56 -0.82 6.44
CA TRP A 49 -25.15 -1.07 6.70
C TRP A 49 -24.28 -0.61 5.54
N LEU A 50 -23.18 0.05 5.87
CA LEU A 50 -22.03 0.25 5.00
C LEU A 50 -20.96 -0.78 5.39
N ILE A 51 -20.52 -1.58 4.43
CA ILE A 51 -19.42 -2.52 4.58
C ILE A 51 -18.24 -1.97 3.81
N VAL A 52 -17.08 -1.84 4.46
CA VAL A 52 -15.86 -1.41 3.81
C VAL A 52 -14.81 -2.50 3.96
N CYS A 53 -14.16 -2.88 2.87
CA CYS A 53 -13.10 -3.90 2.89
C CYS A 53 -12.06 -3.66 1.78
N GLU A 54 -10.91 -4.31 1.88
CA GLU A 54 -9.86 -4.25 0.85
C GLU A 54 -10.20 -5.13 -0.35
N GLU A 55 -9.54 -4.88 -1.49
CA GLU A 55 -9.71 -5.70 -2.69
C GLU A 55 -9.38 -7.19 -2.50
N GLN A 56 -8.53 -7.53 -1.52
CA GLN A 56 -8.15 -8.91 -1.20
C GLN A 56 -9.09 -9.59 -0.21
N SER A 57 -10.17 -8.94 0.20
CA SER A 57 -11.14 -9.51 1.13
C SER A 57 -12.06 -10.53 0.44
N HIS A 58 -12.27 -11.67 1.09
CA HIS A 58 -13.32 -12.60 0.72
C HIS A 58 -14.57 -12.34 1.55
N VAL A 59 -15.74 -12.23 0.90
CA VAL A 59 -16.99 -11.81 1.53
C VAL A 59 -18.09 -12.86 1.31
N ASN A 60 -18.43 -13.63 2.34
CA ASN A 60 -19.65 -14.42 2.38
C ASN A 60 -20.83 -13.55 2.81
N VAL A 61 -21.47 -13.00 1.80
CA VAL A 61 -22.55 -12.03 1.93
C VAL A 61 -23.78 -12.58 2.66
N SER A 62 -24.13 -13.85 2.42
CA SER A 62 -25.30 -14.47 3.08
C SER A 62 -25.06 -14.64 4.58
N LEU A 63 -23.86 -15.08 4.96
CA LEU A 63 -23.46 -15.19 6.36
C LEU A 63 -23.35 -13.82 7.04
N LEU A 64 -22.83 -12.82 6.32
CA LEU A 64 -22.77 -11.44 6.80
C LEU A 64 -24.17 -10.90 7.11
N ALA A 65 -25.11 -11.04 6.17
CA ALA A 65 -26.48 -10.59 6.35
C ALA A 65 -27.17 -11.30 7.52
N HIS A 66 -26.93 -12.60 7.71
CA HIS A 66 -27.45 -13.37 8.84
C HIS A 66 -26.96 -12.79 10.18
N HIS A 67 -25.67 -12.49 10.31
CA HIS A 67 -25.14 -11.90 11.54
C HIS A 67 -25.65 -10.46 11.76
N LEU A 68 -25.61 -9.61 10.74
CA LEU A 68 -26.05 -8.22 10.84
C LEU A 68 -27.55 -8.07 11.10
N ALA A 69 -28.37 -9.07 10.75
CA ALA A 69 -29.80 -9.08 11.08
C ALA A 69 -30.07 -9.16 12.60
N THR A 70 -29.08 -9.57 13.39
CA THR A 70 -29.17 -9.66 14.86
C THR A 70 -28.65 -8.41 15.58
N GLU A 71 -28.01 -7.49 14.85
CA GLU A 71 -27.45 -6.25 15.39
C GLU A 71 -28.51 -5.13 15.26
N ASP A 72 -28.57 -4.19 16.22
CA ASP A 72 -29.50 -3.06 16.12
C ASP A 72 -28.97 -1.98 15.17
N TYR A 73 -29.48 -1.98 13.94
CA TYR A 73 -29.08 -1.02 12.91
C TYR A 73 -29.49 0.44 13.19
N ARG A 74 -30.28 0.70 14.24
CA ARG A 74 -30.70 2.05 14.65
C ARG A 74 -29.67 2.74 15.52
N GLU A 75 -28.83 1.96 16.18
CA GLU A 75 -27.72 2.45 16.99
C GLU A 75 -26.54 2.87 16.12
N LYS A 76 -25.60 3.62 16.70
CA LYS A 76 -24.31 3.93 16.06
C LYS A 76 -23.33 2.78 16.35
N LEU A 77 -23.14 1.88 15.38
CA LEU A 77 -22.23 0.73 15.52
C LEU A 77 -21.05 0.82 14.55
N PHE A 78 -19.86 0.52 15.09
CA PHE A 78 -18.61 0.35 14.36
C PHE A 78 -18.05 -1.04 14.66
N LEU A 79 -18.19 -1.97 13.71
CA LEU A 79 -17.87 -3.38 13.90
C LEU A 79 -16.66 -3.77 13.06
N GLY A 80 -15.76 -4.60 13.60
CA GLY A 80 -14.55 -5.04 12.88
C GLY A 80 -13.76 -6.14 13.59
N TYR A 81 -12.68 -6.57 12.95
CA TYR A 81 -11.60 -7.32 13.61
C TYR A 81 -10.60 -6.31 14.19
N PRO A 82 -10.33 -6.33 15.51
CA PRO A 82 -9.46 -5.33 16.14
C PRO A 82 -7.98 -5.65 15.93
N LEU A 83 -7.22 -4.64 15.55
CA LEU A 83 -5.77 -4.55 15.66
C LEU A 83 -5.41 -3.53 16.74
N TYR A 84 -4.16 -3.58 17.18
CA TYR A 84 -3.58 -2.65 18.13
C TYR A 84 -2.07 -2.60 17.94
N ASP A 85 -1.48 -1.50 18.39
CA ASP A 85 -0.03 -1.35 18.36
C ASP A 85 0.63 -2.00 19.57
N ARG A 86 1.72 -2.73 19.33
CA ARG A 86 2.53 -3.32 20.40
C ARG A 86 3.46 -2.31 21.06
N GLU A 87 3.90 -1.33 20.29
CA GLU A 87 4.76 -0.22 20.71
C GLU A 87 4.33 1.07 20.01
N ALA A 88 4.79 2.23 20.47
CA ALA A 88 4.45 3.49 19.80
C ALA A 88 5.13 3.54 18.43
N THR A 89 4.35 3.67 17.36
CA THR A 89 4.85 3.57 15.99
C THR A 89 4.84 4.92 15.28
N ILE A 90 5.73 5.10 14.32
CA ILE A 90 5.69 6.29 13.45
C ILE A 90 4.46 6.28 12.53
N ILE A 91 4.00 5.09 12.12
CA ILE A 91 2.89 4.94 11.17
C ILE A 91 1.59 5.49 11.77
N HIS A 92 1.47 5.46 13.10
CA HIS A 92 0.35 6.07 13.84
C HIS A 92 0.76 7.35 14.57
N HIS A 93 1.80 8.04 14.11
CA HIS A 93 2.24 9.35 14.61
C HIS A 93 2.54 9.35 16.12
N PHE A 94 2.98 8.21 16.66
CA PHE A 94 3.16 7.97 18.10
C PHE A 94 1.87 8.24 18.91
N ALA A 95 0.70 8.09 18.29
CA ALA A 95 -0.58 8.10 18.98
C ALA A 95 -0.55 7.06 20.09
N PHE A 96 -1.15 7.41 21.23
CA PHE A 96 -1.21 6.55 22.40
C PHE A 96 0.17 6.06 22.91
N PHE A 97 1.26 6.81 22.68
CA PHE A 97 2.63 6.36 23.05
C PHE A 97 2.82 5.89 24.50
N LYS A 98 2.00 6.38 25.44
CA LYS A 98 2.00 5.94 26.85
C LYS A 98 1.40 4.54 27.05
N ASN A 99 0.44 4.16 26.21
CA ASN A 99 -0.21 2.85 26.23
C ASN A 99 -0.75 2.50 24.82
N PRO A 100 0.12 2.04 23.90
CA PRO A 100 -0.26 1.78 22.51
C PRO A 100 -1.40 0.75 22.37
N THR A 101 -1.49 -0.18 23.31
CA THR A 101 -2.53 -1.23 23.34
C THR A 101 -3.93 -0.73 23.73
N SER A 102 -4.05 0.53 24.20
CA SER A 102 -5.33 1.09 24.66
C SER A 102 -6.30 1.44 23.54
N PHE A 103 -5.81 1.53 22.30
CA PHE A 103 -6.61 1.93 21.15
C PHE A 103 -6.72 0.80 20.14
N LEU A 104 -7.94 0.57 19.65
CA LEU A 104 -8.24 -0.47 18.68
C LEU A 104 -8.59 0.16 17.34
N TYR A 105 -7.93 -0.29 16.28
CA TYR A 105 -8.23 0.07 14.89
C TYR A 105 -8.58 -1.20 14.09
N PRO A 106 -9.37 -1.10 13.02
CA PRO A 106 -9.85 -2.30 12.33
C PRO A 106 -8.83 -2.86 11.34
N TYR A 107 -8.79 -4.18 11.19
CA TYR A 107 -8.14 -4.82 10.05
C TYR A 107 -9.04 -4.75 8.81
N LEU A 108 -8.80 -3.81 7.89
CA LEU A 108 -9.70 -3.58 6.74
C LEU A 108 -9.83 -4.78 5.79
N ARG A 109 -8.81 -5.65 5.71
CA ARG A 109 -8.90 -6.90 4.95
C ARG A 109 -9.89 -7.91 5.54
N ALA A 110 -10.15 -7.83 6.85
CA ALA A 110 -11.24 -8.57 7.50
C ALA A 110 -12.59 -7.86 7.41
N GLY A 111 -12.64 -6.67 6.80
CA GLY A 111 -13.80 -5.83 6.65
C GLY A 111 -14.24 -5.12 7.92
N ILE A 112 -14.95 -4.01 7.72
CA ILE A 112 -15.68 -3.29 8.77
C ILE A 112 -17.14 -3.15 8.39
N ALA A 113 -18.01 -3.08 9.39
CA ALA A 113 -19.42 -2.77 9.22
C ALA A 113 -19.81 -1.55 10.04
N LEU A 114 -20.45 -0.58 9.36
CA LEU A 114 -20.90 0.67 9.91
C LEU A 114 -22.41 0.78 9.72
N THR A 115 -23.13 1.13 10.78
CA THR A 115 -24.56 1.48 10.67
C THR A 115 -24.72 2.83 9.98
N VAL A 116 -25.78 3.01 9.18
CA VAL A 116 -26.10 4.30 8.54
C VAL A 116 -26.18 5.48 9.54
N PRO A 117 -26.80 5.36 10.73
CA PRO A 117 -26.75 6.40 11.77
C PRO A 117 -25.34 6.87 12.14
N LEU A 118 -24.36 5.95 12.20
CA LEU A 118 -22.97 6.32 12.42
C LEU A 118 -22.39 7.06 11.21
N VAL A 119 -22.63 6.58 9.99
CA VAL A 119 -22.17 7.24 8.76
C VAL A 119 -22.73 8.67 8.67
N ASP A 120 -24.03 8.86 8.92
CA ASP A 120 -24.67 10.19 8.94
C ASP A 120 -24.00 11.12 9.95
N HIS A 121 -23.74 10.61 11.15
CA HIS A 121 -23.07 11.38 12.20
C HIS A 121 -21.65 11.82 11.81
N LEU A 122 -20.86 10.94 11.20
CA LEU A 122 -19.49 11.24 10.78
C LEU A 122 -19.47 12.24 9.62
N VAL A 123 -20.40 12.14 8.67
CA VAL A 123 -20.52 13.11 7.56
C VAL A 123 -20.89 14.50 8.10
N GLN A 124 -21.78 14.57 9.09
CA GLN A 124 -22.12 15.84 9.75
C GLN A 124 -20.88 16.42 10.45
N LEU A 125 -20.16 15.59 11.22
CA LEU A 125 -18.95 15.99 11.93
C LEU A 125 -17.88 16.57 10.99
N LEU A 126 -17.69 15.97 9.82
CA LEU A 126 -16.73 16.45 8.81
C LEU A 126 -17.20 17.72 8.10
N SER A 127 -18.51 17.93 7.98
CA SER A 127 -19.07 19.14 7.36
C SER A 127 -18.92 20.36 8.28
N ASP A 128 -18.98 20.13 9.60
CA ASP A 128 -18.85 21.15 10.63
C ASP A 128 -17.36 21.35 11.02
N THR A 129 -16.51 21.76 10.07
CA THR A 129 -15.03 21.83 10.20
C THR A 129 -14.51 22.60 11.41
N GLY A 130 -15.31 23.48 12.03
CA GLY A 130 -14.98 24.16 13.28
C GLY A 130 -15.15 23.34 14.57
N THR A 131 -15.69 22.12 14.49
CA THR A 131 -16.05 21.28 15.65
C THR A 131 -15.03 20.21 15.99
N LEU A 132 -14.21 19.76 15.04
CA LEU A 132 -13.18 18.76 15.27
C LEU A 132 -12.05 19.36 16.12
N ARG A 133 -11.90 18.86 17.35
CA ARG A 133 -10.84 19.27 18.27
C ARG A 133 -10.16 18.05 18.89
N PRO A 134 -8.84 17.89 18.69
CA PRO A 134 -7.98 18.56 17.70
C PRO A 134 -8.43 18.37 16.23
N PRO A 135 -7.90 19.19 15.31
CA PRO A 135 -8.05 18.97 13.87
C PRO A 135 -7.49 17.60 13.46
N LEU A 136 -8.05 17.05 12.38
CA LEU A 136 -7.49 15.86 11.73
C LEU A 136 -6.09 16.17 11.19
N SER A 137 -5.25 15.14 11.08
CA SER A 137 -3.93 15.30 10.49
C SER A 137 -4.03 15.68 9.02
N ASP A 138 -3.10 16.51 8.56
CA ASP A 138 -2.89 16.75 7.13
C ASP A 138 -2.30 15.53 6.43
N PHE A 139 -1.72 14.58 7.16
CA PHE A 139 -1.16 13.36 6.60
C PHE A 139 -2.12 12.20 6.80
N PHE A 140 -2.31 11.44 5.73
CA PHE A 140 -3.03 10.18 5.72
C PHE A 140 -2.03 9.05 5.45
N ILE A 141 -1.66 8.31 6.48
CA ILE A 141 -0.68 7.23 6.47
C ILE A 141 -1.37 5.87 6.54
N ASP A 142 -2.19 5.65 7.56
CA ASP A 142 -2.98 4.44 7.76
C ASP A 142 -4.46 4.78 7.78
N ALA A 143 -5.14 4.46 6.67
CA ALA A 143 -6.56 4.74 6.49
C ALA A 143 -7.45 4.10 7.56
N ALA A 144 -7.06 2.94 8.10
CA ALA A 144 -7.84 2.22 9.11
C ALA A 144 -7.70 2.89 10.48
N HIS A 145 -6.47 3.18 10.88
CA HIS A 145 -6.16 3.83 12.15
C HIS A 145 -6.72 5.27 12.20
N GLU A 146 -6.54 6.04 11.13
CA GLU A 146 -7.04 7.42 11.04
C GLU A 146 -8.56 7.49 11.00
N PHE A 147 -9.20 6.56 10.27
CA PHE A 147 -10.66 6.44 10.32
C PHE A 147 -11.12 6.07 11.73
N ALA A 148 -10.46 5.12 12.40
CA ALA A 148 -10.80 4.77 13.78
C ALA A 148 -10.66 5.96 14.75
N LEU A 149 -9.63 6.81 14.58
CA LEU A 149 -9.46 8.03 15.38
C LEU A 149 -10.63 9.00 15.20
N LEU A 150 -11.09 9.19 13.95
CA LEU A 150 -12.27 10.01 13.66
C LEU A 150 -13.51 9.47 14.38
N VAL A 151 -13.73 8.15 14.35
CA VAL A 151 -14.92 7.53 14.97
C VAL A 151 -14.83 7.58 16.51
N TRP A 152 -13.63 7.41 17.06
CA TRP A 152 -13.39 7.40 18.51
C TRP A 152 -13.52 8.79 19.16
N GLN A 153 -13.29 9.88 18.42
CA GLN A 153 -13.44 11.27 18.87
C GLN A 153 -12.83 11.55 20.26
N HIS A 154 -11.57 11.19 20.46
CA HIS A 154 -10.88 11.42 21.75
C HIS A 154 -11.49 10.74 22.98
N GLY A 155 -12.33 9.72 22.77
CA GLY A 155 -12.99 8.95 23.84
C GLY A 155 -14.48 9.22 23.96
N ASP A 156 -14.99 10.26 23.31
CA ASP A 156 -16.40 10.65 23.36
C ASP A 156 -17.26 9.99 22.26
N GLY A 157 -16.60 9.37 21.28
CA GLY A 157 -17.23 8.76 20.11
C GLY A 157 -17.56 7.27 20.28
N VAL A 158 -17.60 6.55 19.16
CA VAL A 158 -17.95 5.12 19.13
C VAL A 158 -16.69 4.27 19.02
N PRO A 159 -16.33 3.46 20.02
CA PRO A 159 -15.16 2.59 19.91
C PRO A 159 -15.43 1.44 18.92
N LEU A 160 -14.35 0.92 18.33
CA LEU A 160 -14.42 -0.30 17.52
C LEU A 160 -14.92 -1.47 18.37
N GLN A 161 -15.96 -2.15 17.90
CA GLN A 161 -16.53 -3.31 18.56
C GLN A 161 -16.12 -4.60 17.84
N PRO A 162 -15.36 -5.49 18.51
CA PRO A 162 -14.94 -6.75 17.90
C PRO A 162 -16.11 -7.65 17.53
N ARG A 163 -16.04 -8.31 16.36
CA ARG A 163 -17.00 -9.34 15.94
C ARG A 163 -16.30 -10.57 15.38
N ARG A 164 -16.71 -11.75 15.83
CA ARG A 164 -16.07 -13.04 15.49
C ARG A 164 -16.31 -13.50 14.04
N TYR A 165 -17.27 -12.90 13.35
CA TYR A 165 -17.57 -13.18 11.94
C TYR A 165 -16.74 -12.30 10.98
N LEU A 166 -15.93 -11.37 11.50
CA LEU A 166 -14.94 -10.60 10.75
C LEU A 166 -13.56 -11.11 11.18
N CYS A 167 -12.78 -11.69 10.26
CA CYS A 167 -11.67 -12.54 10.62
C CYS A 167 -10.36 -12.17 9.91
N ALA A 168 -9.24 -12.26 10.64
CA ALA A 168 -7.93 -12.16 10.01
C ALA A 168 -7.59 -13.36 9.09
N LYS A 169 -8.13 -14.55 9.39
CA LYS A 169 -7.91 -15.79 8.63
C LYS A 169 -9.23 -16.46 8.26
N ALA A 170 -9.23 -17.23 7.18
CA ALA A 170 -10.39 -17.99 6.73
C ALA A 170 -10.80 -19.04 7.77
N LEU A 171 -12.04 -18.95 8.28
CA LEU A 171 -12.71 -19.99 9.07
C LEU A 171 -14.16 -20.14 8.58
N PRO A 172 -14.81 -21.29 8.80
CA PRO A 172 -16.19 -21.50 8.34
C PRO A 172 -17.21 -20.49 8.89
N SER A 173 -16.96 -19.91 10.06
CA SER A 173 -17.81 -18.89 10.69
C SER A 173 -17.51 -17.45 10.23
N CYS A 174 -16.53 -17.26 9.33
CA CYS A 174 -16.13 -15.93 8.88
C CYS A 174 -17.01 -15.46 7.73
N ALA A 175 -17.76 -14.39 7.99
CA ALA A 175 -18.50 -13.67 6.98
C ALA A 175 -17.57 -12.85 6.08
N ILE A 176 -16.52 -12.25 6.64
CA ILE A 176 -15.45 -11.60 5.87
C ILE A 176 -14.11 -12.07 6.42
N HIS A 177 -13.17 -12.37 5.52
CA HIS A 177 -11.81 -12.67 5.91
C HIS A 177 -10.78 -12.23 4.88
N GLY A 178 -9.54 -12.00 5.34
CA GLY A 178 -8.38 -11.91 4.47
C GLY A 178 -8.01 -13.27 3.88
N VAL A 179 -7.37 -13.26 2.71
CA VAL A 179 -6.72 -14.46 2.16
C VAL A 179 -5.57 -14.85 3.08
N ALA A 180 -5.49 -16.13 3.44
CA ALA A 180 -4.38 -16.63 4.23
C ALA A 180 -3.07 -16.47 3.43
N SER A 181 -2.08 -15.79 4.00
CA SER A 181 -0.70 -16.00 3.58
C SER A 181 -0.42 -17.49 3.74
N GLN A 182 -0.13 -18.19 2.65
CA GLN A 182 0.16 -19.62 2.67
C GLN A 182 1.47 -19.88 3.45
N ASP A 183 1.39 -19.94 4.78
CA ASP A 183 2.43 -20.53 5.61
C ASP A 183 2.24 -22.05 5.54
N HIS A 184 2.84 -22.69 4.54
CA HIS A 184 3.08 -24.13 4.59
C HIS A 184 4.22 -24.40 5.59
N GLY A 185 3.88 -24.34 6.87
CA GLY A 185 4.64 -25.03 7.91
C GLY A 185 4.45 -26.53 7.74
N THR A 186 5.55 -27.24 7.53
CA THR A 186 5.64 -28.69 7.49
C THR A 186 4.97 -29.36 8.70
N SER A 187 3.84 -30.06 8.51
CA SER A 187 3.49 -31.32 9.18
C SER A 187 2.11 -31.84 8.72
N GLY A 188 2.02 -33.13 8.39
CA GLY A 188 0.73 -33.86 8.35
C GLY A 188 0.34 -34.42 6.98
N THR A 189 0.52 -35.73 6.82
CA THR A 189 0.07 -36.57 5.71
C THR A 189 -1.45 -36.50 5.49
N GLY A 190 -1.90 -36.12 4.29
CA GLY A 190 -3.32 -36.13 3.92
C GLY A 190 -3.57 -35.86 2.44
N ARG A 191 -3.60 -36.95 1.65
CA ARG A 191 -4.09 -37.13 0.27
C ARG A 191 -4.33 -35.87 -0.57
N ASP A 192 -3.42 -35.66 -1.52
CA ASP A 192 -3.48 -34.68 -2.60
C ASP A 192 -4.73 -34.85 -3.48
N LEU A 193 -5.49 -33.77 -3.61
CA LEU A 193 -6.28 -33.48 -4.80
C LEU A 193 -5.40 -32.59 -5.71
N PRO A 194 -5.42 -32.77 -7.04
CA PRO A 194 -4.51 -32.03 -7.92
C PRO A 194 -4.98 -30.57 -8.02
N ASP A 195 -4.26 -29.67 -7.36
CA ASP A 195 -4.49 -28.24 -7.49
C ASP A 195 -3.90 -27.76 -8.83
N ARG A 196 -4.78 -27.39 -9.76
CA ARG A 196 -4.46 -26.78 -11.06
C ARG A 196 -4.56 -25.26 -10.96
N HIS A 197 -3.78 -24.67 -10.06
CA HIS A 197 -3.47 -23.25 -10.15
C HIS A 197 -1.95 -23.09 -10.21
N ASP A 198 -1.48 -22.89 -11.44
CA ASP A 198 -0.13 -22.47 -11.74
C ASP A 198 0.06 -21.07 -11.15
N ASP A 199 0.66 -21.01 -9.96
CA ASP A 199 0.95 -19.81 -9.17
C ASP A 199 2.20 -19.08 -9.71
N SER A 200 2.43 -19.16 -11.03
CA SER A 200 3.64 -18.71 -11.71
C SER A 200 3.71 -17.19 -11.87
N THR A 201 2.58 -16.47 -11.81
CA THR A 201 2.58 -15.02 -12.10
C THR A 201 2.56 -14.10 -10.89
N GLY A 202 2.27 -14.55 -9.66
CA GLY A 202 2.24 -13.69 -8.46
C GLY A 202 1.30 -12.47 -8.50
N CYS A 203 0.62 -12.24 -9.63
CA CYS A 203 -0.38 -11.23 -9.82
C CYS A 203 -1.66 -11.70 -9.17
N VAL A 204 -1.99 -11.08 -8.03
CA VAL A 204 -3.18 -11.41 -7.27
C VAL A 204 -4.40 -11.23 -8.18
N SER A 205 -4.95 -12.36 -8.63
CA SER A 205 -6.25 -12.39 -9.31
C SER A 205 -7.32 -12.15 -8.26
N ILE A 206 -7.77 -10.90 -8.16
CA ILE A 206 -8.81 -10.45 -7.24
C ILE A 206 -10.15 -11.10 -7.62
N SER A 207 -10.69 -11.94 -6.74
CA SER A 207 -12.07 -12.43 -6.83
C SER A 207 -12.84 -12.05 -5.57
N VAL A 208 -13.70 -11.02 -5.68
CA VAL A 208 -14.79 -10.87 -4.72
C VAL A 208 -15.82 -11.93 -5.06
N THR A 209 -15.71 -13.11 -4.43
CA THR A 209 -16.67 -14.19 -4.65
C THR A 209 -17.92 -13.89 -3.83
N LEU A 210 -18.89 -13.24 -4.47
CA LEU A 210 -20.22 -13.06 -3.89
C LEU A 210 -21.04 -14.31 -4.21
N THR A 211 -21.37 -15.10 -3.18
CA THR A 211 -22.36 -16.17 -3.33
C THR A 211 -23.75 -15.54 -3.44
N LYS A 212 -24.33 -15.61 -4.65
CA LYS A 212 -25.64 -15.05 -4.97
C LYS A 212 -26.74 -15.76 -4.17
N THR A 213 -27.49 -15.03 -3.38
CA THR A 213 -28.78 -15.49 -2.82
C THR A 213 -29.86 -14.42 -3.05
N SER A 214 -31.11 -14.87 -3.17
CA SER A 214 -32.29 -14.11 -3.63
C SER A 214 -32.81 -13.05 -2.64
N TYR A 215 -31.98 -12.48 -1.76
CA TYR A 215 -32.43 -11.54 -0.74
C TYR A 215 -32.15 -10.09 -1.14
N SER A 216 -33.19 -9.24 -1.03
CA SER A 216 -33.03 -7.78 -1.06
C SER A 216 -32.24 -7.37 0.18
N MET A 217 -30.93 -7.19 0.04
CA MET A 217 -30.09 -6.90 1.19
C MET A 217 -30.05 -5.42 1.51
N ASN A 218 -30.10 -5.14 2.81
CA ASN A 218 -29.93 -3.81 3.37
C ASN A 218 -28.44 -3.46 3.58
N VAL A 219 -27.57 -3.82 2.64
CA VAL A 219 -26.12 -3.69 2.76
C VAL A 219 -25.55 -2.98 1.54
N PHE A 220 -24.68 -1.99 1.76
CA PHE A 220 -23.87 -1.33 0.74
C PHE A 220 -22.42 -1.71 0.94
N VAL A 221 -21.84 -2.48 0.02
CA VAL A 221 -20.45 -2.95 0.11
C VAL A 221 -19.55 -2.08 -0.75
N LEU A 222 -18.53 -1.51 -0.15
CA LEU A 222 -17.52 -0.68 -0.79
C LEU A 222 -16.16 -1.37 -0.67
N THR A 223 -15.47 -1.56 -1.79
CA THR A 223 -14.12 -2.12 -1.81
C THR A 223 -13.13 -1.12 -2.37
N PHE A 224 -11.99 -0.97 -1.69
CA PHE A 224 -10.83 -0.23 -2.22
C PHE A 224 -10.13 -1.09 -3.27
N LYS A 225 -10.53 -0.91 -4.52
CA LYS A 225 -9.90 -1.58 -5.65
C LYS A 225 -9.10 -0.57 -6.44
N HIS A 226 -7.90 -0.93 -6.85
CA HIS A 226 -7.13 -0.12 -7.78
C HIS A 226 -7.69 -0.23 -9.20
N LYS A 227 -7.70 0.89 -9.94
CA LYS A 227 -8.00 0.85 -11.38
C LYS A 227 -7.02 -0.14 -12.01
N ARG A 228 -7.55 -1.22 -12.59
CA ARG A 228 -6.75 -2.35 -13.04
C ARG A 228 -5.83 -1.90 -14.19
N PHE A 229 -4.58 -1.59 -13.86
CA PHE A 229 -3.47 -1.58 -14.83
C PHE A 229 -2.84 -2.97 -14.95
N LEU A 230 -3.51 -4.00 -14.41
CA LEU A 230 -3.13 -5.40 -14.60
C LEU A 230 -3.49 -5.80 -16.03
N MET A 231 -2.55 -5.59 -16.93
CA MET A 231 -2.40 -6.42 -18.11
C MET A 231 -1.44 -7.51 -17.66
N GLN A 232 -1.94 -8.73 -17.48
CA GLN A 232 -1.06 -9.88 -17.30
C GLN A 232 -0.18 -9.90 -18.56
N THR A 233 1.09 -9.50 -18.42
CA THR A 233 2.02 -9.55 -19.53
C THR A 233 2.29 -11.03 -19.80
N ASP A 234 2.34 -11.41 -21.07
CA ASP A 234 2.69 -12.80 -21.44
C ASP A 234 4.14 -13.15 -21.04
N ASP A 235 4.93 -12.14 -20.65
CA ASP A 235 6.32 -12.26 -20.21
C ASP A 235 6.50 -11.67 -18.79
N PRO A 236 6.90 -12.47 -17.78
CA PRO A 236 7.16 -11.96 -16.44
C PRO A 236 8.37 -11.03 -16.42
N THR A 237 8.35 -10.04 -15.52
CA THR A 237 9.52 -9.17 -15.28
C THR A 237 10.61 -9.96 -14.58
N GLU A 238 11.83 -9.90 -15.11
CA GLU A 238 13.04 -10.47 -14.51
C GLU A 238 13.83 -9.39 -13.76
N VAL A 239 14.67 -9.79 -12.79
CA VAL A 239 15.46 -8.84 -11.98
C VAL A 239 16.45 -8.03 -12.81
N ASP A 240 16.95 -8.58 -13.91
CA ASP A 240 17.86 -7.92 -14.84
C ASP A 240 17.18 -6.79 -15.65
N GLN A 241 15.85 -6.71 -15.66
CA GLN A 241 15.09 -5.62 -16.27
C GLN A 241 14.89 -4.43 -15.31
N ILE A 242 15.48 -4.46 -14.11
CA ILE A 242 15.29 -3.45 -13.06
C ILE A 242 16.63 -2.76 -12.77
N MET A 243 16.66 -1.43 -12.91
CA MET A 243 17.75 -0.58 -12.43
C MET A 243 17.51 -0.23 -10.96
N PHE A 244 18.40 -0.66 -10.07
CA PHE A 244 18.37 -0.31 -8.66
C PHE A 244 19.22 0.93 -8.40
N ALA A 245 18.59 1.97 -7.85
CA ALA A 245 19.22 3.23 -7.52
C ALA A 245 19.16 3.46 -6.01
N VAL A 246 20.31 3.32 -5.35
CA VAL A 246 20.43 3.53 -3.91
C VAL A 246 20.89 4.96 -3.64
N LYS A 247 20.05 5.76 -2.99
CA LYS A 247 20.40 7.10 -2.51
C LYS A 247 21.09 6.97 -1.15
N THR A 248 22.36 7.37 -1.06
CA THR A 248 23.18 7.34 0.15
C THR A 248 23.89 8.67 0.35
N CYS A 249 24.62 8.84 1.45
CA CYS A 249 25.63 9.88 1.59
C CYS A 249 26.92 9.35 2.22
N SER A 250 28.00 10.14 2.12
CA SER A 250 29.35 9.86 2.62
C SER A 250 29.35 9.39 4.09
N LYS A 251 28.46 9.97 4.91
CA LYS A 251 28.23 9.56 6.30
C LYS A 251 27.91 8.06 6.42
N TYR A 252 27.16 7.51 5.47
CA TYR A 252 26.57 6.18 5.56
C TYR A 252 27.31 5.07 4.81
N HIS A 253 28.46 5.41 4.23
CA HIS A 253 29.31 4.48 3.47
C HIS A 253 29.84 3.33 4.34
N LYS A 254 30.05 3.57 5.65
CA LYS A 254 30.68 2.60 6.57
C LYS A 254 29.70 1.85 7.46
N ASP A 255 28.42 2.22 7.48
CA ASP A 255 27.41 1.62 8.36
C ASP A 255 26.23 1.02 7.56
N ARG A 256 25.52 1.78 6.73
CA ARG A 256 24.30 1.35 6.04
C ARG A 256 24.60 0.61 4.74
N VAL A 257 25.50 1.14 3.91
CA VAL A 257 25.83 0.51 2.62
C VAL A 257 26.42 -0.91 2.77
N PRO A 258 27.30 -1.20 3.75
CA PRO A 258 27.76 -2.57 3.99
C PRO A 258 26.63 -3.55 4.29
N ALA A 259 25.58 -3.13 4.99
CA ALA A 259 24.41 -3.98 5.25
C ALA A 259 23.66 -4.34 3.95
N LEU A 260 23.53 -3.39 3.03
CA LEU A 260 22.96 -3.65 1.71
C LEU A 260 23.81 -4.66 0.91
N LYS A 261 25.13 -4.45 0.87
CA LYS A 261 26.11 -5.34 0.21
C LYS A 261 26.08 -6.77 0.74
N GLN A 262 25.75 -6.96 2.02
CA GLN A 262 25.64 -8.29 2.64
C GLN A 262 24.27 -8.96 2.44
N THR A 263 23.28 -8.26 1.86
CA THR A 263 21.90 -8.72 1.78
C THR A 263 21.40 -8.82 0.35
N TRP A 264 20.58 -7.89 -0.14
CA TRP A 264 19.89 -8.01 -1.42
C TRP A 264 20.75 -7.53 -2.60
N THR A 265 21.70 -6.61 -2.37
CA THR A 265 22.46 -6.02 -3.47
C THR A 265 23.51 -6.96 -4.06
N ARG A 266 23.85 -8.05 -3.36
CA ARG A 266 24.77 -9.09 -3.89
C ARG A 266 24.19 -9.88 -5.06
N TYR A 267 22.88 -9.79 -5.30
CA TYR A 267 22.20 -10.56 -6.34
C TYR A 267 21.89 -9.75 -7.60
N VAL A 268 22.03 -8.43 -7.57
CA VAL A 268 21.60 -7.55 -8.66
C VAL A 268 22.79 -7.13 -9.52
N GLN A 269 22.59 -7.09 -10.84
CA GLN A 269 23.62 -6.66 -11.78
C GLN A 269 23.54 -5.15 -12.06
N HIS A 270 22.32 -4.62 -12.21
CA HIS A 270 22.07 -3.22 -12.54
C HIS A 270 21.82 -2.41 -11.27
N LEU A 271 22.92 -2.02 -10.61
CA LEU A 271 22.90 -1.28 -9.34
C LEU A 271 23.81 -0.05 -9.41
N ARG A 272 23.32 1.06 -8.89
CA ARG A 272 24.08 2.29 -8.71
C ARG A 272 23.89 2.80 -7.28
N TYR A 273 25.00 3.17 -6.63
CA TYR A 273 24.98 3.89 -5.36
C TYR A 273 25.23 5.37 -5.66
N PHE A 274 24.28 6.25 -5.35
CA PHE A 274 24.41 7.69 -5.58
C PHE A 274 24.70 8.41 -4.27
N SER A 275 25.79 9.17 -4.23
CA SER A 275 26.29 9.81 -3.01
C SER A 275 26.70 11.27 -3.25
N ASP A 276 26.90 12.03 -2.18
CA ASP A 276 27.49 13.39 -2.25
C ASP A 276 28.99 13.38 -2.59
N VAL A 277 29.63 12.20 -2.57
CA VAL A 277 31.05 12.02 -2.91
C VAL A 277 31.28 10.76 -3.75
N ASP A 278 32.32 10.78 -4.58
CA ASP A 278 32.86 9.59 -5.23
C ASP A 278 33.65 8.76 -4.20
N ASP A 279 33.31 7.48 -4.08
CA ASP A 279 33.96 6.51 -3.23
C ASP A 279 34.22 5.22 -4.04
N PRO A 280 35.45 5.04 -4.53
CA PRO A 280 35.81 3.87 -5.35
C PRO A 280 35.65 2.52 -4.62
N THR A 281 35.56 2.50 -3.30
CA THR A 281 35.36 1.27 -2.52
C THR A 281 33.89 0.81 -2.53
N ILE A 282 32.96 1.73 -2.82
CA ILE A 282 31.51 1.53 -2.88
C ILE A 282 30.96 1.87 -4.28
N PRO A 283 31.83 1.77 -5.30
CA PRO A 283 31.80 2.57 -6.55
C PRO A 283 30.58 3.51 -6.64
N THR A 284 30.59 4.57 -5.82
CA THR A 284 29.47 5.53 -5.79
C THR A 284 29.56 6.46 -6.99
N ILE A 285 28.39 6.88 -7.51
CA ILE A 285 28.27 7.98 -8.44
C ILE A 285 28.02 9.25 -7.63
N ALA A 286 28.93 10.22 -7.74
CA ALA A 286 28.80 11.51 -7.07
C ALA A 286 27.71 12.36 -7.74
N THR A 287 26.75 12.83 -6.95
CA THR A 287 25.78 13.86 -7.32
C THR A 287 26.40 15.24 -7.10
N SER A 288 26.07 16.22 -7.94
CA SER A 288 26.46 17.62 -7.73
C SER A 288 25.75 18.27 -6.54
N VAL A 289 24.69 17.64 -6.03
CA VAL A 289 23.94 18.09 -4.86
C VAL A 289 24.58 17.61 -3.54
N PRO A 290 24.91 18.52 -2.60
CA PRO A 290 25.46 18.14 -1.30
C PRO A 290 24.41 17.45 -0.42
N ASN A 291 24.87 16.71 0.59
CA ASN A 291 23.96 16.09 1.56
C ASN A 291 23.19 17.14 2.39
N SER A 292 21.94 16.83 2.73
CA SER A 292 21.06 17.64 3.58
C SER A 292 20.41 16.76 4.66
N SER A 293 19.99 17.36 5.77
CA SER A 293 19.27 16.66 6.84
C SER A 293 17.75 16.84 6.81
N ALA A 294 17.22 17.69 5.92
CA ALA A 294 15.79 18.05 5.89
C ALA A 294 15.02 17.43 4.71
N GLY A 295 15.68 17.21 3.58
CA GLY A 295 15.08 16.62 2.38
C GLY A 295 16.09 16.53 1.24
N HIS A 296 15.76 15.81 0.19
CA HIS A 296 16.70 15.42 -0.87
C HIS A 296 16.19 15.67 -2.28
N CYS A 297 15.23 16.59 -2.48
CA CYS A 297 14.55 16.78 -3.77
C CYS A 297 15.52 16.93 -4.95
N ALA A 298 16.49 17.87 -4.88
CA ALA A 298 17.39 18.10 -6.01
C ALA A 298 18.28 16.88 -6.28
N LYS A 299 18.73 16.20 -5.22
CA LYS A 299 19.53 14.98 -5.34
C LYS A 299 18.73 13.86 -5.99
N THR A 300 17.47 13.68 -5.61
CA THR A 300 16.58 12.66 -6.20
C THR A 300 16.30 12.95 -7.67
N LEU A 301 16.03 14.20 -8.06
CA LEU A 301 15.86 14.55 -9.48
C LEU A 301 17.15 14.36 -10.29
N GLU A 302 18.31 14.72 -9.73
CA GLU A 302 19.60 14.48 -10.38
C GLU A 302 19.89 12.98 -10.55
N ILE A 303 19.59 12.15 -9.57
CA ILE A 303 19.71 10.68 -9.66
C ILE A 303 18.87 10.14 -10.82
N LEU A 304 17.60 10.55 -10.90
CA LEU A 304 16.71 10.12 -11.98
C LEU A 304 17.17 10.65 -13.35
N GLN A 305 17.78 11.83 -13.40
CA GLN A 305 18.41 12.35 -14.60
C GLN A 305 19.59 11.47 -15.05
N LEU A 306 20.54 11.19 -14.15
CA LEU A 306 21.72 10.36 -14.43
C LEU A 306 21.34 8.95 -14.90
N ILE A 307 20.33 8.35 -14.28
CA ILE A 307 19.79 7.04 -14.71
C ILE A 307 19.18 7.16 -16.10
N GLY A 308 18.34 8.15 -16.35
CA GLY A 308 17.71 8.35 -17.66
C GLY A 308 18.74 8.54 -18.78
N ASP A 309 19.81 9.31 -18.52
CA ASP A 309 20.93 9.48 -19.45
C ASP A 309 21.67 8.15 -19.67
N GLU A 310 21.97 7.40 -18.62
CA GLU A 310 22.65 6.11 -18.73
C GLU A 310 21.83 5.12 -19.58
N LEU A 311 20.53 5.00 -19.31
CA LEU A 311 19.63 4.11 -20.05
C LEU A 311 19.48 4.52 -21.52
N ARG A 312 19.54 5.81 -21.82
CA ARG A 312 19.43 6.34 -23.19
C ARG A 312 20.68 6.06 -24.02
N TYR A 313 21.87 6.24 -23.45
CA TYR A 313 23.13 6.20 -24.21
C TYR A 313 23.88 4.87 -24.09
N ASN A 314 23.56 4.03 -23.11
CA ASN A 314 24.18 2.72 -22.96
C ASN A 314 23.32 1.61 -23.57
N GLY A 315 23.69 1.17 -24.79
CA GLY A 315 22.99 0.10 -25.50
C GLY A 315 22.90 -1.24 -24.75
N SER A 316 23.79 -1.50 -23.78
CA SER A 316 23.72 -2.71 -22.95
C SER A 316 22.55 -2.70 -21.94
N LEU A 317 21.93 -1.55 -21.70
CA LEU A 317 20.84 -1.38 -20.75
C LEU A 317 19.47 -1.29 -21.42
N GLN A 318 19.36 -1.60 -22.72
CA GLN A 318 18.10 -1.58 -23.46
C GLN A 318 17.05 -2.57 -22.95
N ALA A 319 17.43 -3.55 -22.12
CA ALA A 319 16.51 -4.48 -21.48
C ALA A 319 15.83 -3.88 -20.23
N ILE A 320 16.37 -2.80 -19.65
CA ILE A 320 15.79 -2.18 -18.46
C ILE A 320 14.40 -1.61 -18.77
N ARG A 321 13.46 -1.89 -17.88
CA ARG A 321 12.05 -1.48 -17.94
C ARG A 321 11.63 -0.67 -16.72
N TRP A 322 12.31 -0.89 -15.60
CA TRP A 322 11.96 -0.33 -14.30
C TRP A 322 13.14 0.34 -13.61
N VAL A 323 12.86 1.38 -12.84
CA VAL A 323 13.78 1.98 -11.88
C VAL A 323 13.22 1.77 -10.48
N MET A 324 14.00 1.15 -9.60
CA MET A 324 13.71 1.04 -8.17
C MET A 324 14.61 2.00 -7.41
N LEU A 325 14.05 3.14 -6.98
CA LEU A 325 14.72 4.15 -6.17
C LEU A 325 14.49 3.86 -4.68
N VAL A 326 15.58 3.73 -3.93
CA VAL A 326 15.54 3.39 -2.49
C VAL A 326 16.55 4.19 -1.68
N ASP A 327 16.25 4.37 -0.40
CA ASP A 327 17.19 4.91 0.58
C ASP A 327 18.18 3.82 1.07
N ASP A 328 19.34 4.24 1.57
CA ASP A 328 20.42 3.36 2.02
C ASP A 328 20.09 2.51 3.27
N ASP A 329 18.97 2.77 3.94
CA ASP A 329 18.39 1.97 5.03
C ASP A 329 17.12 1.21 4.65
N THR A 330 17.01 0.82 3.38
CA THR A 330 15.94 -0.04 2.84
C THR A 330 16.45 -1.46 2.56
N ILE A 331 15.78 -2.46 3.13
CA ILE A 331 16.01 -3.89 2.85
C ILE A 331 14.84 -4.43 2.04
N LEU A 332 15.11 -5.09 0.93
CA LEU A 332 14.08 -5.61 0.03
C LEU A 332 14.38 -7.01 -0.50
N SER A 333 13.36 -7.67 -1.04
CA SER A 333 13.48 -8.87 -1.88
C SER A 333 13.44 -8.47 -3.34
N THR A 334 14.49 -8.82 -4.08
CA THR A 334 14.60 -8.53 -5.51
C THR A 334 13.68 -9.43 -6.33
N SER A 335 13.52 -10.69 -5.90
CA SER A 335 12.63 -11.64 -6.55
C SER A 335 11.15 -11.32 -6.30
N ALA A 336 10.78 -10.85 -5.09
CA ALA A 336 9.42 -10.39 -4.80
C ALA A 336 9.09 -9.11 -5.61
N LEU A 337 10.05 -8.19 -5.75
CA LEU A 337 9.87 -7.01 -6.60
C LEU A 337 9.62 -7.41 -8.07
N ALA A 338 10.44 -8.27 -8.65
CA ALA A 338 10.28 -8.74 -10.03
C ALA A 338 8.90 -9.40 -10.26
N ARG A 339 8.48 -10.26 -9.32
CA ARG A 339 7.14 -10.86 -9.31
C ARG A 339 6.02 -9.82 -9.23
N PHE A 340 6.16 -8.82 -8.35
CA PHE A 340 5.21 -7.72 -8.24
C PHE A 340 5.10 -6.92 -9.56
N LEU A 341 6.24 -6.62 -10.20
CA LEU A 341 6.29 -5.84 -11.43
C LEU A 341 5.80 -6.59 -12.67
N SER A 342 5.82 -7.93 -12.64
CA SER A 342 5.23 -8.80 -13.67
C SER A 342 3.72 -8.58 -13.86
N CYS A 343 3.08 -7.81 -12.98
CA CYS A 343 1.67 -7.51 -13.01
C CYS A 343 1.33 -6.19 -13.70
N TYR A 344 2.33 -5.48 -14.20
CA TYR A 344 2.18 -4.15 -14.78
C TYR A 344 2.87 -4.08 -16.13
N ASP A 345 2.27 -3.31 -17.05
CA ASP A 345 2.86 -3.02 -18.35
C ASP A 345 3.89 -1.88 -18.23
N PRO A 346 5.20 -2.15 -18.35
CA PRO A 346 6.26 -1.14 -18.23
C PRO A 346 6.25 -0.10 -19.37
N GLY A 347 5.47 -0.32 -20.44
CA GLY A 347 5.28 0.65 -21.51
C GLY A 347 4.37 1.81 -21.14
N ARG A 348 3.74 1.78 -19.96
CA ARG A 348 2.86 2.84 -19.46
C ARG A 348 3.57 3.70 -18.43
N ASP A 349 3.04 4.90 -18.21
CA ASP A 349 3.51 5.80 -17.16
C ASP A 349 3.07 5.30 -15.78
N LEU A 350 3.94 4.55 -15.10
CA LEU A 350 3.66 3.93 -13.81
C LEU A 350 4.59 4.42 -12.69
N TYR A 351 3.96 4.80 -11.57
CA TYR A 351 4.59 5.24 -10.33
C TYR A 351 4.01 4.42 -9.17
N LEU A 352 4.81 3.54 -8.55
CA LEU A 352 4.33 2.53 -7.61
C LEU A 352 5.09 2.52 -6.27
N GLY A 353 4.41 2.12 -5.20
CA GLY A 353 4.99 1.81 -3.89
C GLY A 353 3.96 2.00 -2.76
N GLU A 354 4.42 2.23 -1.52
CA GLU A 354 3.51 2.52 -0.39
C GLU A 354 2.98 3.94 -0.51
N ARG A 355 1.65 4.13 -0.51
CA ARG A 355 1.01 5.40 -0.81
C ARG A 355 0.55 6.07 0.47
N TYR A 356 0.95 7.31 0.67
CA TYR A 356 0.40 8.21 1.67
C TYR A 356 -0.37 9.36 1.01
N GLY A 357 -1.14 10.09 1.81
CA GLY A 357 -1.92 11.25 1.40
C GLY A 357 -1.51 12.50 2.16
N TYR A 358 -1.54 13.65 1.48
CA TYR A 358 -1.29 14.95 2.08
C TYR A 358 -2.47 15.90 1.77
N ARG A 359 -3.00 16.54 2.81
CA ARG A 359 -4.14 17.47 2.79
C ARG A 359 -5.35 16.96 2.01
N LEU A 360 -5.68 15.67 2.13
CA LEU A 360 -6.80 15.05 1.41
C LEU A 360 -8.18 15.62 1.80
N LEU A 361 -8.27 16.32 2.93
CA LEU A 361 -9.46 17.04 3.39
C LEU A 361 -9.38 18.57 3.14
N GLY A 362 -8.36 19.05 2.44
CA GLY A 362 -8.18 20.47 2.16
C GLY A 362 -9.35 21.03 1.36
N ALA A 363 -9.97 22.11 1.87
CA ALA A 363 -11.11 22.76 1.23
C ALA A 363 -10.78 23.40 -0.14
N ASP A 364 -9.49 23.63 -0.41
CA ASP A 364 -8.95 24.12 -1.68
C ASP A 364 -8.85 23.02 -2.74
N GLY A 365 -9.08 21.75 -2.38
CA GLY A 365 -8.84 20.60 -3.26
C GLY A 365 -7.35 20.41 -3.59
N GLY A 366 -6.45 21.03 -2.82
CA GLY A 366 -5.00 21.04 -3.07
C GLY A 366 -4.25 19.83 -2.50
N GLY A 367 -4.99 18.83 -2.01
CA GLY A 367 -4.43 17.57 -1.51
C GLY A 367 -3.90 16.68 -2.63
N TYR A 368 -2.98 15.80 -2.29
CA TYR A 368 -2.41 14.84 -3.23
C TYR A 368 -1.92 13.58 -2.54
N ASN A 369 -1.73 12.53 -3.33
CA ASN A 369 -1.13 11.27 -2.89
C ASN A 369 0.33 11.21 -3.33
N TYR A 370 1.16 10.54 -2.53
CA TYR A 370 2.56 10.32 -2.84
C TYR A 370 2.99 8.90 -2.44
N VAL A 371 3.97 8.34 -3.15
CA VAL A 371 4.65 7.11 -2.72
C VAL A 371 5.80 7.50 -1.80
N THR A 372 5.91 6.83 -0.65
CA THR A 372 6.97 7.10 0.32
C THR A 372 8.35 6.70 -0.22
N GLY A 373 9.36 7.54 0.01
CA GLY A 373 10.72 7.28 -0.46
C GLY A 373 11.41 6.08 0.19
N GLY A 374 11.20 5.88 1.50
CA GLY A 374 11.86 4.85 2.29
C GLY A 374 11.32 3.45 2.03
N GLY A 375 10.01 3.30 1.79
CA GLY A 375 9.44 2.03 1.31
C GLY A 375 9.96 1.63 -0.07
N GLY A 376 10.52 2.59 -0.82
CA GLY A 376 11.02 2.43 -2.17
C GLY A 376 10.00 2.88 -3.21
N ILE A 377 10.49 3.63 -4.19
CA ILE A 377 9.71 4.17 -5.29
C ILE A 377 10.06 3.39 -6.55
N VAL A 378 9.05 2.80 -7.20
CA VAL A 378 9.20 2.21 -8.53
C VAL A 378 8.67 3.17 -9.59
N LEU A 379 9.47 3.37 -10.63
CA LEU A 379 9.10 4.11 -11.84
C LEU A 379 9.29 3.22 -13.07
N SER A 380 8.30 3.21 -13.96
CA SER A 380 8.52 2.73 -15.33
C SER A 380 9.52 3.67 -16.02
N VAL A 381 10.43 3.12 -16.82
CA VAL A 381 11.41 3.93 -17.60
C VAL A 381 10.72 4.96 -18.51
N ALA A 382 9.49 4.68 -18.97
CA ALA A 382 8.68 5.58 -19.80
C ALA A 382 8.48 7.00 -19.20
N ILE A 383 8.52 7.13 -17.87
CA ILE A 383 8.28 8.39 -17.17
C ILE A 383 9.52 9.31 -17.14
N LEU A 384 10.73 8.76 -17.23
CA LEU A 384 11.97 9.49 -16.89
C LEU A 384 12.15 10.77 -17.73
N ASP A 385 11.84 10.70 -19.02
CA ASP A 385 11.89 11.84 -19.94
C ASP A 385 10.94 12.97 -19.55
N ALA A 386 9.74 12.64 -19.08
CA ALA A 386 8.75 13.63 -18.66
C ALA A 386 9.17 14.29 -17.34
N LEU A 387 9.72 13.51 -16.40
CA LEU A 387 10.25 14.03 -15.13
C LEU A 387 11.36 15.07 -15.37
N GLN A 388 12.34 14.73 -16.21
CA GLN A 388 13.48 15.61 -16.50
C GLN A 388 13.05 16.94 -17.14
N ARG A 389 11.98 16.95 -17.94
CA ARG A 389 11.51 18.16 -18.64
C ARG A 389 10.60 19.04 -17.80
N THR A 390 9.97 18.51 -16.76
CA THR A 390 8.85 19.20 -16.09
C THR A 390 9.02 19.35 -14.59
N CYS A 391 9.77 18.47 -13.93
CA CYS A 391 9.89 18.50 -12.48
C CYS A 391 11.00 19.42 -12.01
N GLU A 392 10.67 20.27 -11.04
CA GLU A 392 11.57 21.20 -10.39
C GLU A 392 11.37 21.17 -8.88
N CYS A 393 12.44 21.44 -8.14
CA CYS A 393 12.40 21.50 -6.69
C CYS A 393 12.16 22.93 -6.22
N PRO A 394 11.20 23.18 -5.30
CA PRO A 394 11.07 24.48 -4.64
C PRO A 394 12.36 24.88 -3.89
N SER A 395 13.03 23.89 -3.31
CA SER A 395 14.38 24.02 -2.76
C SER A 395 15.10 22.68 -2.85
N ALA A 396 16.44 22.70 -2.87
CA ALA A 396 17.24 21.47 -2.93
C ALA A 396 16.93 20.47 -1.80
N SER A 397 16.57 21.00 -0.62
CA SER A 397 16.26 20.22 0.57
C SER A 397 14.76 20.01 0.81
N SER A 398 13.91 20.22 -0.19
CA SER A 398 12.49 19.88 -0.07
C SER A 398 12.30 18.36 0.09
N PRO A 399 11.23 17.88 0.75
CA PRO A 399 10.91 16.46 0.83
C PRO A 399 10.75 15.88 -0.57
N ASP A 400 11.59 14.93 -0.94
CA ASP A 400 11.76 14.48 -2.31
C ASP A 400 10.57 13.66 -2.82
N ASP A 401 10.05 12.76 -2.02
CA ASP A 401 8.88 11.93 -2.34
C ASP A 401 7.62 12.78 -2.60
N MET A 402 7.35 13.75 -1.72
CA MET A 402 6.21 14.67 -1.84
C MET A 402 6.33 15.58 -3.07
N ILE A 403 7.52 16.13 -3.34
CA ILE A 403 7.73 17.00 -4.50
C ILE A 403 7.67 16.21 -5.81
N LEU A 404 8.24 15.01 -5.85
CA LEU A 404 8.15 14.11 -7.00
C LEU A 404 6.68 13.80 -7.32
N ALA A 405 5.89 13.44 -6.31
CA ALA A 405 4.47 13.17 -6.47
C ALA A 405 3.67 14.39 -6.93
N ALA A 406 3.93 15.57 -6.34
CA ALA A 406 3.28 16.81 -6.76
C ALA A 406 3.57 17.15 -8.22
N CYS A 407 4.78 16.87 -8.71
CA CYS A 407 5.10 16.99 -10.13
C CYS A 407 4.36 15.97 -10.99
N LEU A 408 4.43 14.68 -10.63
CA LEU A 408 3.77 13.58 -11.35
C LEU A 408 2.26 13.80 -11.47
N GLN A 409 1.62 14.33 -10.42
CA GLN A 409 0.22 14.70 -10.45
C GLN A 409 -0.10 15.75 -11.52
N ARG A 410 0.77 16.75 -11.72
CA ARG A 410 0.60 17.75 -12.81
C ARG A 410 0.76 17.13 -14.20
N LEU A 411 1.54 16.06 -14.31
CA LEU A 411 1.67 15.24 -15.51
C LEU A 411 0.50 14.25 -15.69
N GLY A 412 -0.47 14.21 -14.78
CA GLY A 412 -1.60 13.28 -14.81
C GLY A 412 -1.25 11.85 -14.36
N ILE A 413 -0.05 11.65 -13.80
CA ILE A 413 0.42 10.35 -13.31
C ILE A 413 0.08 10.25 -11.83
N ARG A 414 -0.67 9.21 -11.46
CA ARG A 414 -1.15 8.98 -10.09
C ARG A 414 -0.40 7.80 -9.45
N PRO A 415 -0.13 7.83 -8.13
CA PRO A 415 0.54 6.72 -7.46
C PRO A 415 -0.33 5.46 -7.43
N ILE A 416 0.29 4.32 -7.71
CA ILE A 416 -0.29 2.99 -7.53
C ILE A 416 0.21 2.45 -6.19
N HIS A 417 -0.72 2.30 -5.25
CA HIS A 417 -0.41 1.76 -3.94
C HIS A 417 -0.17 0.26 -4.00
N SER A 418 0.80 -0.21 -3.22
CA SER A 418 0.94 -1.60 -2.85
C SER A 418 1.23 -1.72 -1.35
N PRO A 419 0.50 -2.57 -0.60
CA PRO A 419 0.78 -2.84 0.81
C PRO A 419 2.00 -3.76 1.01
N LEU A 420 2.72 -4.10 -0.07
CA LEU A 420 3.91 -4.94 -0.03
C LEU A 420 5.19 -4.11 0.21
N PHE A 421 5.10 -2.79 0.09
CA PHE A 421 6.18 -1.84 0.35
C PHE A 421 5.94 -1.21 1.72
N HIS A 422 6.99 -1.06 2.54
CA HIS A 422 6.84 -0.61 3.93
C HIS A 422 7.87 0.46 4.30
N GLN A 423 7.40 1.66 4.65
CA GLN A 423 8.16 2.84 5.11
C GLN A 423 8.73 2.68 6.53
N ALA A 424 8.36 1.61 7.24
CA ALA A 424 8.81 1.32 8.60
C ALA A 424 9.33 -0.11 8.77
N ARG A 425 9.75 -0.44 9.99
CA ARG A 425 10.33 -1.76 10.33
C ARG A 425 9.21 -2.80 10.42
N PRO A 426 9.50 -4.10 10.24
CA PRO A 426 8.48 -5.13 10.42
C PRO A 426 7.78 -5.11 11.79
N SER A 427 8.46 -4.68 12.85
CA SER A 427 7.88 -4.60 14.20
C SER A 427 6.91 -3.42 14.39
N ASP A 428 6.97 -2.42 13.50
CA ASP A 428 6.10 -1.25 13.54
C ASP A 428 4.69 -1.55 13.00
N TYR A 429 4.46 -2.72 12.41
CA TYR A 429 3.16 -3.14 11.86
C TYR A 429 2.54 -4.27 12.69
N ALA A 430 1.20 -4.29 12.76
CA ALA A 430 0.49 -5.47 13.24
C ALA A 430 0.83 -6.68 12.34
N PRO A 431 1.11 -7.88 12.91
CA PRO A 431 1.52 -9.04 12.12
C PRO A 431 0.52 -9.44 11.02
N GLU A 432 -0.77 -9.19 11.23
CA GLU A 432 -1.85 -9.43 10.26
C GLU A 432 -1.72 -8.57 8.98
N LEU A 433 -1.02 -7.44 9.05
CA LEU A 433 -0.78 -6.56 7.90
C LEU A 433 0.37 -7.04 7.02
N LEU A 434 1.21 -7.97 7.51
CA LEU A 434 2.42 -8.39 6.84
C LEU A 434 2.23 -9.70 6.07
N ASP A 435 2.59 -9.69 4.78
CA ASP A 435 2.60 -10.88 3.93
C ASP A 435 4.03 -11.39 3.70
N ARG A 436 4.39 -12.49 4.35
CA ARG A 436 5.73 -13.07 4.24
C ARG A 436 6.16 -13.43 2.82
N ARG A 437 5.23 -13.80 1.93
CA ARG A 437 5.54 -14.18 0.55
C ARG A 437 5.52 -12.99 -0.40
N GLY A 438 4.60 -12.05 -0.16
CA GLY A 438 4.39 -10.89 -1.02
C GLY A 438 5.30 -9.70 -0.69
N THR A 439 5.70 -9.49 0.57
CA THR A 439 6.42 -8.29 0.98
C THR A 439 7.65 -8.05 0.12
N VAL A 440 7.74 -6.84 -0.42
CA VAL A 440 8.83 -6.36 -1.26
C VAL A 440 9.92 -5.72 -0.42
N SER A 441 9.57 -4.81 0.49
CA SER A 441 10.56 -3.99 1.21
C SER A 441 10.16 -3.68 2.65
N PHE A 442 11.17 -3.40 3.47
CA PHE A 442 11.08 -2.73 4.77
C PHE A 442 12.14 -1.64 4.86
N HIS A 443 11.83 -0.61 5.65
CA HIS A 443 12.69 0.55 5.81
C HIS A 443 13.13 0.75 7.27
N LYS A 444 14.21 1.51 7.45
CA LYS A 444 14.90 1.86 8.69
C LYS A 444 15.74 0.73 9.27
N HIS A 445 17.05 0.94 9.33
CA HIS A 445 17.99 0.11 10.08
C HIS A 445 18.04 0.48 11.58
N TRP A 446 17.15 1.36 12.06
CA TRP A 446 17.17 1.86 13.44
C TRP A 446 16.66 0.81 14.44
N GLN A 447 17.50 0.47 15.42
CA GLN A 447 17.19 -0.50 16.49
C GLN A 447 16.77 -1.88 15.97
N ILE A 448 17.22 -2.24 14.77
CA ILE A 448 16.96 -3.56 14.19
C ILE A 448 18.18 -3.97 13.34
N ASP A 449 18.48 -5.26 13.32
CA ASP A 449 19.55 -5.79 12.47
C ASP A 449 19.02 -6.05 11.05
N PRO A 450 19.47 -5.28 10.04
CA PRO A 450 18.98 -5.43 8.66
C PRO A 450 19.28 -6.80 8.06
N GLN A 451 20.37 -7.46 8.45
CA GLN A 451 20.69 -8.79 7.96
C GLN A 451 19.72 -9.82 8.54
N GLN A 452 19.32 -9.69 9.80
CA GLN A 452 18.27 -10.54 10.38
C GLN A 452 16.91 -10.32 9.71
N VAL A 453 16.56 -9.06 9.38
CA VAL A 453 15.35 -8.76 8.60
C VAL A 453 15.39 -9.48 7.26
N TYR A 454 16.48 -9.29 6.50
CA TYR A 454 16.65 -9.95 5.20
C TYR A 454 16.58 -11.48 5.30
N ASN A 455 17.30 -12.07 6.26
CA ASN A 455 17.31 -13.52 6.49
C ASN A 455 15.93 -14.08 6.81
N ARG A 456 15.14 -13.35 7.60
CA ARG A 456 13.82 -13.79 8.04
C ARG A 456 12.77 -13.67 6.92
N TRP A 457 12.80 -12.58 6.17
CA TRP A 457 11.73 -12.22 5.24
C TRP A 457 12.02 -12.59 3.78
N PHE A 458 13.27 -12.43 3.33
CA PHE A 458 13.56 -12.35 1.89
C PHE A 458 14.55 -13.41 1.39
N ARG A 459 15.56 -13.76 2.20
CA ARG A 459 16.69 -14.60 1.78
C ARG A 459 16.27 -15.89 1.07
N GLN A 460 15.34 -16.64 1.66
CA GLN A 460 14.93 -17.94 1.10
C GLN A 460 14.36 -17.81 -0.31
N GLN A 461 13.55 -16.77 -0.56
CA GLN A 461 12.91 -16.57 -1.86
C GLN A 461 13.91 -16.09 -2.90
N ASP A 462 14.79 -15.15 -2.53
CA ASP A 462 15.82 -14.65 -3.43
C ASP A 462 16.84 -15.76 -3.78
N GLU A 463 17.37 -16.49 -2.80
CA GLU A 463 18.29 -17.61 -3.06
C GLU A 463 17.65 -18.66 -3.98
N HIS A 464 16.37 -18.96 -3.80
CA HIS A 464 15.64 -19.89 -4.68
C HIS A 464 15.43 -19.34 -6.10
N TYR A 465 15.20 -18.03 -6.25
CA TYR A 465 15.05 -17.39 -7.55
C TYR A 465 16.37 -17.44 -8.33
N PHE A 466 17.49 -17.01 -7.73
CA PHE A 466 18.78 -16.97 -8.42
C PHE A 466 19.39 -18.35 -8.67
N ALA A 467 19.12 -19.34 -7.81
CA ALA A 467 19.56 -20.72 -8.04
C ALA A 467 18.86 -21.41 -9.23
N ARG A 468 17.71 -20.90 -9.70
CA ARG A 468 17.01 -21.41 -10.90
C ARG A 468 17.51 -20.75 -12.20
N GLN A 469 18.17 -19.61 -12.09
CA GLN A 469 18.71 -18.85 -13.23
C GLN A 469 20.18 -19.21 -13.52
N SER A 470 20.88 -19.85 -12.56
CA SER A 470 22.24 -20.39 -12.68
C SER A 470 22.24 -21.82 -13.19
#